data_AF-A0A173DY81-F1
#
_entry.id   AF-A0A173DY81-F1
#
_cell.length_a   1.000
_cell.length_b   1.000
_cell.length_c   1.000
_cell.angle_alpha   90.00
_cell.angle_beta   90.00
_cell.angle_gamma   90.00
#
_symmetry.space_group_name_H-M   'P 1'
#
loop_
_entity.id
_entity.type
_entity.pdbx_description
1 polymer ?
#
loop_
_entity_poly.entity_id
_entity_poly.type
_entity_poly.pdbx_seq_one_letter_code
_entity_poly.pdbx_strand_id
1 'polypeptide(L)'
;MRILLVILSLLFILPVGTKLPRCIANEENQNQDCIFYRYLDCIEATRQSGKSTVLVLYSDPHTSEFKDLQDIAHSMGESVLCKYANFLVLSPQGVNILIYPPMPDPMLKEIAIFQQYFPEVTPLQGTFLITLSVSQDTVELVDIAPIDFPS
;
A
#
# COMPACT_ATOMS: atom_id res chain seq x y z
N MET A 1 -32.67 35.88 -27.88
CA MET A 1 -32.33 35.34 -26.53
C MET A 1 -32.02 33.86 -26.66
N ARG A 2 -30.99 33.39 -25.94
CA ARG A 2 -30.49 31.99 -25.82
C ARG A 2 -29.35 31.54 -26.76
N ILE A 3 -28.24 32.27 -26.79
CA ILE A 3 -26.90 31.68 -27.01
C ILE A 3 -25.90 32.49 -26.19
N LEU A 4 -25.81 32.26 -24.87
CA LEU A 4 -24.76 32.89 -24.06
C LEU A 4 -24.61 32.27 -22.65
N LEU A 5 -24.54 30.94 -22.53
CA LEU A 5 -24.25 30.29 -21.23
C LEU A 5 -23.48 28.97 -21.40
N VAL A 6 -22.35 28.97 -22.13
CA VAL A 6 -21.46 27.79 -22.21
C VAL A 6 -20.00 28.11 -21.80
N ILE A 7 -19.69 29.36 -21.42
CA ILE A 7 -18.30 29.78 -21.16
C ILE A 7 -17.98 29.85 -19.65
N LEU A 8 -18.96 29.62 -18.76
CA LEU A 8 -18.80 29.80 -17.30
C LEU A 8 -18.61 28.49 -16.52
N SER A 9 -18.13 27.42 -17.14
CA SER A 9 -17.78 26.15 -16.44
C SER A 9 -16.29 25.85 -16.43
N LEU A 10 -15.44 26.72 -16.99
CA LEU A 10 -14.00 26.47 -17.16
C LEU A 10 -13.08 27.15 -16.13
N LEU A 11 -13.62 27.79 -15.08
CA LEU A 11 -12.84 28.72 -14.24
C LEU A 11 -12.78 28.38 -12.73
N PHE A 12 -13.01 27.12 -12.37
CA PHE A 12 -12.64 26.62 -11.03
C PHE A 12 -11.43 25.68 -11.13
N ILE A 13 -10.27 26.29 -11.40
CA ILE A 13 -8.97 25.67 -11.22
C ILE A 13 -8.38 26.20 -9.90
N LEU A 14 -7.98 25.23 -9.05
CA LEU A 14 -7.15 25.29 -7.84
C LEU A 14 -7.83 25.64 -6.49
N PRO A 15 -7.46 24.87 -5.45
CA PRO A 15 -6.42 25.39 -4.58
C PRO A 15 -5.27 24.42 -4.26
N VAL A 16 -4.06 24.97 -4.35
CA VAL A 16 -2.95 24.89 -3.38
C VAL A 16 -2.55 23.49 -2.89
N GLY A 17 -1.72 22.82 -3.67
CA GLY A 17 -0.94 21.67 -3.23
C GLY A 17 0.16 22.09 -2.25
N THR A 18 -0.04 21.79 -0.97
CA THR A 18 1.00 21.77 0.04
C THR A 18 2.01 20.67 -0.33
N LYS A 19 3.27 21.07 -0.56
CA LYS A 19 4.40 20.16 -0.75
C LYS A 19 4.61 19.38 0.56
N LEU A 20 4.22 18.11 0.59
CA LEU A 20 4.74 17.13 1.54
C LEU A 20 6.07 16.57 0.99
N PRO A 21 7.06 16.27 1.84
CA PRO A 21 8.36 15.81 1.40
C PRO A 21 8.22 14.42 0.77
N ARG A 22 8.54 14.36 -0.53
CA ARG A 22 8.69 13.13 -1.31
C ARG A 22 9.85 12.36 -0.69
N CYS A 23 9.56 11.27 0.04
CA CYS A 23 10.60 10.30 0.36
C CYS A 23 11.15 9.78 -0.97
N ILE A 24 12.47 9.80 -1.07
CA ILE A 24 13.25 9.51 -2.27
C ILE A 24 12.94 8.09 -2.74
N ALA A 25 12.33 7.99 -3.92
CA ALA A 25 12.42 6.80 -4.76
C ALA A 25 12.79 7.30 -6.16
N ASN A 26 13.91 6.79 -6.66
CA ASN A 26 14.52 7.12 -7.94
C ASN A 26 13.48 7.11 -9.08
N GLU A 27 13.54 8.16 -9.89
CA GLU A 27 12.93 8.21 -11.20
C GLU A 27 13.70 7.27 -12.13
N GLU A 28 13.12 6.12 -12.47
CA GLU A 28 13.32 5.32 -13.71
C GLU A 28 12.80 3.87 -13.51
N ASN A 29 11.50 3.63 -13.72
CA ASN A 29 10.94 2.42 -14.38
C ASN A 29 9.40 2.38 -14.30
N GLN A 30 8.76 2.26 -15.47
CA GLN A 30 7.34 2.47 -15.75
C GLN A 30 6.42 1.27 -15.40
N ASN A 31 6.53 0.64 -14.23
CA ASN A 31 5.60 -0.46 -13.86
C ASN A 31 5.32 -0.62 -12.36
N GLN A 32 5.41 0.47 -11.58
CA GLN A 32 5.17 0.45 -10.13
C GLN A 32 3.69 0.63 -9.73
N ASP A 33 2.75 0.66 -10.68
CA ASP A 33 1.34 1.04 -10.46
C ASP A 33 0.53 0.03 -9.62
N CYS A 34 1.08 -1.15 -9.30
CA CYS A 34 0.41 -2.18 -8.52
C CYS A 34 1.02 -2.47 -7.15
N ILE A 35 2.08 -1.75 -6.73
CA ILE A 35 2.72 -1.95 -5.42
C ILE A 35 2.43 -0.76 -4.51
N PHE A 36 1.95 -1.04 -3.31
CA PHE A 36 1.50 -0.04 -2.34
C PHE A 36 2.14 -0.26 -0.98
N TYR A 37 2.21 0.82 -0.20
CA TYR A 37 2.79 0.84 1.16
C TYR A 37 1.82 1.40 2.21
N ARG A 38 0.58 1.69 1.78
CA ARG A 38 -0.49 2.21 2.61
C ARG A 38 -1.75 1.41 2.32
N TYR A 39 -2.38 0.90 3.38
CA TYR A 39 -3.49 -0.04 3.24
C TYR A 39 -4.65 0.59 2.46
N LEU A 40 -5.10 1.77 2.88
CA LEU A 40 -6.26 2.44 2.26
C LEU A 40 -6.02 2.79 0.80
N ASP A 41 -4.83 3.30 0.46
CA ASP A 41 -4.46 3.64 -0.92
C ASP A 41 -4.50 2.39 -1.82
N CYS A 42 -4.01 1.24 -1.30
CA CYS A 42 -4.05 -0.03 -2.02
C CYS A 42 -5.49 -0.51 -2.27
N ILE A 43 -6.35 -0.46 -1.25
CA ILE A 43 -7.75 -0.86 -1.40
C ILE A 43 -8.49 0.04 -2.40
N GLU A 44 -8.27 1.35 -2.32
CA GLU A 44 -8.87 2.31 -3.23
C GLU A 44 -8.43 2.06 -4.69
N ALA A 45 -7.12 1.92 -4.91
CA ALA A 45 -6.58 1.64 -6.24
C ALA A 45 -7.08 0.29 -6.79
N THR A 46 -7.25 -0.72 -5.93
CA THR A 46 -7.81 -2.03 -6.31
C THR A 46 -9.23 -1.88 -6.83
N ARG A 47 -10.08 -1.11 -6.13
CA ARG A 47 -11.45 -0.83 -6.58
C ARG A 47 -11.48 -0.02 -7.87
N GLN A 48 -10.67 1.03 -7.98
CA GLN A 48 -10.64 1.89 -9.17
C GLN A 48 -10.16 1.15 -10.42
N SER A 49 -9.24 0.19 -10.26
CA SER A 49 -8.75 -0.63 -11.36
C SER A 49 -9.64 -1.84 -11.68
N GLY A 50 -10.76 -2.03 -10.96
CA GLY A 50 -11.68 -3.16 -11.16
C GLY A 50 -11.08 -4.51 -10.78
N LYS A 51 -9.98 -4.53 -10.02
CA LYS A 51 -9.38 -5.75 -9.47
C LYS A 51 -10.17 -6.17 -8.23
N SER A 52 -10.06 -7.45 -7.87
CA SER A 52 -10.74 -8.02 -6.71
C SER A 52 -9.78 -8.62 -5.68
N THR A 53 -8.47 -8.54 -5.91
CA THR A 53 -7.49 -9.24 -5.08
C THR A 53 -6.37 -8.31 -4.65
N VAL A 54 -6.04 -8.36 -3.36
CA VAL A 54 -4.84 -7.74 -2.81
C VAL A 54 -4.00 -8.81 -2.13
N LEU A 55 -2.70 -8.81 -2.46
CA LEU A 55 -1.70 -9.66 -1.83
C LEU A 55 -0.89 -8.79 -0.87
N VAL A 56 -1.04 -9.03 0.43
CA VAL A 56 -0.34 -8.29 1.47
C VAL A 56 0.88 -9.08 1.89
N LEU A 57 2.06 -8.53 1.65
CA LEU A 57 3.34 -9.00 2.17
C LEU A 57 3.53 -8.34 3.54
N TYR A 58 3.28 -9.11 4.59
CA TYR A 58 3.21 -8.67 5.97
C TYR A 58 4.39 -9.20 6.79
N SER A 59 4.94 -8.36 7.67
CA SER A 59 5.76 -8.82 8.79
C SER A 59 5.28 -8.18 10.09
N ASP A 60 5.47 -8.91 11.19
CA ASP A 60 5.10 -8.40 12.51
C ASP A 60 5.99 -7.21 12.94
N PRO A 61 5.55 -6.39 13.92
CA PRO A 61 6.27 -5.20 14.38
C PRO A 61 7.71 -5.43 14.88
N HIS A 62 8.09 -6.66 15.20
CA HIS A 62 9.42 -7.02 15.69
C HIS A 62 10.32 -7.60 14.60
N THR A 63 9.78 -7.90 13.42
CA THR A 63 10.51 -8.51 12.30
C THR A 63 10.77 -7.47 11.22
N SER A 64 12.04 -7.15 10.98
CA SER A 64 12.46 -6.09 10.04
C SER A 64 12.91 -6.66 8.69
N GLU A 65 11.96 -7.19 7.92
CA GLU A 65 12.19 -7.85 6.62
C GLU A 65 11.67 -6.98 5.46
N PHE A 66 11.67 -5.65 5.63
CA PHE A 66 11.03 -4.74 4.68
C PHE A 66 11.65 -4.84 3.29
N LYS A 67 12.98 -4.93 3.21
CA LYS A 67 13.67 -5.02 1.93
C LYS A 67 13.33 -6.32 1.21
N ASP A 68 13.37 -7.45 1.90
CA ASP A 68 13.10 -8.75 1.30
C ASP A 68 11.64 -8.87 0.84
N LEU A 69 10.68 -8.38 1.64
CA LEU A 69 9.28 -8.29 1.22
C LEU A 69 9.07 -7.30 0.09
N GLN A 70 9.79 -6.18 0.08
CA GLN A 70 9.75 -5.23 -1.03
C GLN A 70 10.29 -5.86 -2.31
N ASP A 71 11.40 -6.59 -2.26
CA ASP A 71 11.98 -7.28 -3.42
C ASP A 71 11.04 -8.37 -3.96
N ILE A 72 10.36 -9.11 -3.08
CA ILE A 72 9.28 -10.03 -3.46
C ILE A 72 8.14 -9.30 -4.17
N ALA A 73 7.65 -8.18 -3.59
CA ALA A 73 6.60 -7.38 -4.21
C ALA A 73 7.00 -6.87 -5.60
N HIS A 74 8.23 -6.43 -5.79
CA HIS A 74 8.74 -6.00 -7.09
C HIS A 74 8.77 -7.17 -8.08
N SER A 75 9.31 -8.32 -7.66
CA SER A 75 9.33 -9.53 -8.50
C SER A 75 7.93 -9.98 -8.92
N MET A 76 6.95 -9.95 -8.00
CA MET A 76 5.56 -10.26 -8.31
C MET A 76 4.88 -9.17 -9.15
N GLY A 77 5.24 -7.90 -8.94
CA GLY A 77 4.74 -6.74 -9.69
C GLY A 77 5.19 -6.72 -11.15
N GLU A 78 6.38 -7.23 -11.43
CA GLU A 78 6.87 -7.42 -12.81
C GLU A 78 6.19 -8.60 -13.52
N SER A 79 5.49 -9.46 -12.78
CA SER A 79 4.79 -10.62 -13.32
C SER A 79 3.39 -10.29 -13.86
N VAL A 80 2.77 -11.27 -14.53
CA VAL A 80 1.38 -11.17 -15.00
C VAL A 80 0.37 -10.97 -13.86
N LEU A 81 0.75 -11.29 -12.61
CA LEU A 81 -0.12 -11.14 -11.44
C LEU A 81 -0.53 -9.68 -11.21
N CYS A 82 0.32 -8.72 -11.55
CA CYS A 82 0.04 -7.28 -11.46
C CYS A 82 -1.18 -6.86 -12.31
N LYS A 83 -1.62 -7.67 -13.28
CA LYS A 83 -2.87 -7.43 -14.03
C LYS A 83 -4.12 -7.77 -13.23
N TYR A 84 -4.01 -8.68 -12.26
CA TYR A 84 -5.15 -9.26 -11.54
C TYR A 84 -5.19 -8.88 -10.06
N ALA A 85 -4.03 -8.57 -9.48
CA ALA A 85 -3.89 -8.21 -8.07
C ALA A 85 -3.08 -6.91 -7.91
N ASN A 86 -3.26 -6.29 -6.76
CA ASN A 86 -2.34 -5.29 -6.22
C ASN A 86 -1.57 -5.89 -5.05
N PHE A 87 -0.37 -5.39 -4.81
CA PHE A 87 0.53 -5.84 -3.77
C PHE A 87 0.65 -4.75 -2.72
N LEU A 88 0.51 -5.12 -1.46
CA LEU A 88 0.67 -4.22 -0.32
C LEU A 88 1.82 -4.72 0.54
N VAL A 89 2.82 -3.88 0.79
CA VAL A 89 3.95 -4.24 1.65
C VAL A 89 3.79 -3.55 3.00
N LEU A 90 3.63 -4.34 4.07
CA LEU A 90 3.51 -3.88 5.45
C LEU A 90 4.57 -4.56 6.32
N SER A 91 5.71 -3.89 6.48
CA SER A 91 6.81 -4.37 7.31
C SER A 91 7.53 -3.21 7.98
N PRO A 92 7.85 -3.27 9.28
CA PRO A 92 8.73 -2.30 9.90
C PRO A 92 10.00 -2.13 9.06
N GLN A 93 10.41 -0.88 8.85
CA GLN A 93 11.61 -0.53 8.10
C GLN A 93 12.86 -0.59 8.98
N GLY A 94 12.69 -0.65 10.30
CA GLY A 94 13.80 -0.61 11.26
C GLY A 94 14.53 0.74 11.29
N VAL A 95 14.01 1.75 10.59
CA VAL A 95 14.64 3.07 10.47
C VAL A 95 14.18 3.94 11.64
N ASN A 96 15.00 4.01 12.70
CA ASN A 96 14.96 5.14 13.61
C ASN A 96 15.65 6.33 12.93
N ILE A 97 14.87 7.20 12.31
CA ILE A 97 15.42 8.44 11.75
C ILE A 97 16.03 9.22 12.92
N LEU A 98 17.32 9.53 12.84
CA LEU A 98 18.09 10.28 13.85
C LEU A 98 17.71 11.78 13.88
N ILE A 99 16.41 12.07 13.89
CA ILE A 99 15.84 13.40 14.11
C ILE A 99 15.38 13.50 15.56
N TYR A 100 15.49 14.69 16.16
CA TYR A 100 15.04 14.93 17.53
C TYR A 100 13.82 15.87 17.54
N PRO A 101 12.69 15.46 18.16
CA PRO A 101 12.48 14.18 18.84
C PRO A 101 12.46 13.00 17.87
N PRO A 102 12.82 11.77 18.33
CA PRO A 102 12.75 10.58 17.50
C PRO A 102 11.34 10.43 16.95
N MET A 103 11.22 10.34 15.62
CA MET A 103 9.95 10.02 14.99
C MET A 103 9.80 8.50 14.91
N PRO A 104 8.64 7.95 15.31
CA PRO A 104 8.37 6.53 15.14
C PRO A 104 8.30 6.18 13.65
N ASP A 105 8.62 4.94 13.32
CA ASP A 105 8.50 4.40 11.96
C ASP A 105 7.05 4.57 11.46
N PRO A 106 6.82 5.31 10.34
CA PRO A 106 5.48 5.52 9.81
C PRO A 106 4.78 4.21 9.40
N MET A 107 5.54 3.16 9.06
CA MET A 107 4.97 1.87 8.68
C MET A 107 4.30 1.15 9.86
N LEU A 108 4.78 1.37 11.10
CA LEU A 108 4.11 0.83 12.30
C LEU A 108 2.67 1.33 12.43
N LYS A 109 2.42 2.57 12.00
CA LYS A 109 1.06 3.13 11.97
C LYS A 109 0.20 2.43 10.91
N GLU A 110 0.74 2.19 9.72
CA GLU A 110 0.01 1.50 8.64
C GLU A 110 -0.27 0.03 9.01
N ILE A 111 0.66 -0.66 9.66
CA ILE A 111 0.47 -2.00 10.25
C ILE A 111 -0.67 -1.98 11.27
N ALA A 112 -0.67 -1.01 12.19
CA ALA A 112 -1.72 -0.88 13.20
C ALA A 112 -3.10 -0.61 12.56
N ILE A 113 -3.17 0.21 11.50
CA ILE A 113 -4.40 0.42 10.73
C ILE A 113 -4.87 -0.91 10.13
N PHE A 114 -3.99 -1.65 9.48
CA PHE A 114 -4.32 -2.95 8.89
C PHE A 114 -4.87 -3.94 9.95
N GLN A 115 -4.21 -4.03 11.11
CA GLN A 115 -4.65 -4.89 12.23
C GLN A 115 -5.99 -4.48 12.84
N GLN A 116 -6.37 -3.19 12.76
CA GLN A 116 -7.72 -2.76 13.16
C GLN A 116 -8.82 -3.31 12.25
N TYR A 117 -8.52 -3.44 10.94
CA TYR A 117 -9.45 -4.04 9.97
C TYR A 117 -9.44 -5.57 10.03
N PHE A 118 -8.30 -6.18 10.37
CA PHE A 118 -8.12 -7.64 10.46
C PHE A 118 -7.48 -8.03 11.80
N PRO A 119 -8.26 -8.07 12.90
CA PRO A 119 -7.75 -8.37 14.23
C PRO A 119 -7.04 -9.73 14.33
N GLU A 120 -7.39 -10.68 13.47
CA GLU A 120 -6.80 -12.02 13.39
C GLU A 120 -5.31 -12.00 13.02
N VAL A 121 -4.82 -10.90 12.45
CA VAL A 121 -3.41 -10.69 12.09
C VAL A 121 -2.57 -10.30 13.31
N THR A 122 -3.17 -9.67 14.32
CA THR A 122 -2.47 -9.17 15.52
C THR A 122 -1.62 -10.22 16.26
N PRO A 123 -2.08 -11.48 16.48
CA PRO A 123 -1.28 -12.48 17.17
C PRO A 123 -0.20 -13.14 16.29
N LEU A 124 -0.12 -12.83 14.99
CA LEU A 124 0.87 -13.43 14.10
C LEU A 124 2.29 -12.95 14.44
N GLN A 125 3.25 -13.87 14.34
CA GLN A 125 4.68 -13.61 14.54
C GLN A 125 5.45 -14.11 13.33
N GLY A 126 6.36 -13.30 12.80
CA GLY A 126 7.11 -13.56 11.58
C GLY A 126 6.52 -12.88 10.33
N THR A 127 6.74 -13.50 9.19
CA THR A 127 6.43 -12.98 7.85
C THR A 127 5.36 -13.82 7.16
N PHE A 128 4.41 -13.15 6.51
CA PHE A 128 3.22 -13.78 5.93
C PHE A 128 2.84 -13.13 4.60
N LEU A 129 2.29 -13.95 3.71
CA LEU A 129 1.49 -13.54 2.57
C LEU A 129 0.01 -13.66 2.96
N ILE A 130 -0.68 -12.52 3.05
CA ILE A 130 -2.10 -12.46 3.37
C ILE A 130 -2.86 -12.13 2.09
N THR A 131 -3.87 -12.93 1.75
CA THR A 131 -4.72 -12.70 0.59
C THR A 131 -6.01 -12.04 1.02
N LEU A 132 -6.33 -10.90 0.40
CA LEU A 132 -7.59 -10.20 0.59
C LEU A 132 -8.43 -10.25 -0.68
N SER A 133 -9.73 -10.44 -0.49
CA SER A 133 -10.76 -10.20 -1.51
C SER A 133 -11.30 -8.79 -1.32
N VAL A 134 -11.32 -8.00 -2.39
CA VAL A 134 -11.82 -6.62 -2.39
C VAL A 134 -13.08 -6.56 -3.24
N SER A 135 -14.18 -6.13 -2.62
CA SER A 135 -15.41 -5.76 -3.30
C SER A 135 -15.61 -4.24 -3.26
N GLN A 136 -16.69 -3.74 -3.86
CA GLN A 136 -17.02 -2.30 -3.81
C GLN A 136 -17.20 -1.81 -2.36
N ASP A 137 -17.84 -2.62 -1.52
CA ASP A 137 -18.27 -2.20 -0.18
C ASP A 137 -17.47 -2.87 0.94
N THR A 138 -16.89 -4.04 0.69
CA THR A 138 -16.22 -4.87 1.71
C THR A 138 -14.82 -5.26 1.30
N VAL A 139 -14.02 -5.61 2.31
CA VAL A 139 -12.73 -6.27 2.13
C VAL A 139 -12.72 -7.46 3.08
N GLU A 140 -12.41 -8.63 2.56
CA GLU A 140 -12.47 -9.88 3.29
C GLU A 140 -11.10 -10.55 3.28
N LEU A 141 -10.66 -11.04 4.44
CA LEU A 141 -9.46 -11.86 4.56
C LEU A 141 -9.80 -13.27 4.07
N VAL A 142 -9.06 -13.73 3.05
CA VAL A 142 -9.31 -15.01 2.38
C VAL A 142 -8.35 -16.08 2.91
N ASP A 143 -7.07 -15.76 3.00
CA ASP A 143 -6.03 -16.71 3.37
C ASP A 143 -4.82 -16.03 4.00
N ILE A 144 -4.07 -16.80 4.80
CA ILE A 144 -2.81 -16.38 5.45
C ILE A 144 -1.82 -17.53 5.29
N ALA A 145 -0.75 -17.28 4.53
CA ALA A 145 0.34 -18.23 4.34
C ALA A 145 1.64 -17.68 4.93
N PRO A 146 2.38 -18.45 5.75
CA PRO A 146 3.71 -18.03 6.20
C PRO A 146 4.69 -17.94 5.03
N ILE A 147 5.64 -17.00 5.11
CA ILE A 147 6.76 -16.87 4.19
C ILE A 147 8.02 -17.23 4.97
N ASP A 148 8.72 -18.28 4.53
CA ASP A 148 10.02 -18.65 5.07
C ASP A 148 11.13 -17.99 4.24
N PHE A 149 11.95 -17.15 4.86
CA PHE A 149 13.18 -16.66 4.25
C PHE A 149 14.33 -17.64 4.52
N PRO A 150 15.15 -17.98 3.51
CA PRO A 150 16.33 -18.80 3.74
C PRO A 150 17.28 -18.07 4.70
N SER A 151 17.70 -18.79 5.74
CA SER A 151 18.63 -18.30 6.77
C SER A 151 20.06 -18.16 6.28
#